data_AF-A0A1L7LJD8-F1
#
_entry.id   AF-A0A1L7LJD8-F1
#
_cell.length_a   1.000
_cell.length_b   1.000
_cell.length_c   1.000
_cell.angle_alpha   90.00
_cell.angle_beta   90.00
_cell.angle_gamma   90.00
#
_symmetry.space_group_name_H-M   'P 1'
#
loop_
_entity.id
_entity.type
_entity.pdbx_description
1 polymer ?
#
loop_
_entity_poly.entity_id
_entity_poly.type
_entity_poly.pdbx_seq_one_letter_code
_entity_poly.pdbx_strand_id
1 'polypeptide(L)' 'MLSPKLAWFVLASYPILLLISLLLPIKNIKIIVYTILLVENLLVIALFLKGKYFA' A
#
# COMPACT_ATOMS: atom_id res chain seq x y z
N MET A 1 -13.60 11.49 3.12
CA MET A 1 -13.44 10.20 2.43
C MET A 1 -12.31 10.22 1.41
N LEU A 2 -11.40 9.24 1.43
CA LEU A 2 -10.62 8.91 0.23
C LEU A 2 -11.62 8.59 -0.89
N SER A 3 -11.35 9.07 -2.11
CA SER A 3 -12.20 8.69 -3.22
C SER A 3 -12.21 7.16 -3.32
N PRO A 4 -13.36 6.52 -3.63
CA PRO A 4 -13.45 5.06 -3.72
C PRO A 4 -12.33 4.49 -4.59
N LYS A 5 -11.97 5.19 -5.67
CA LYS A 5 -10.87 4.85 -6.58
C LYS A 5 -9.52 4.68 -5.86
N LEU A 6 -9.21 5.50 -4.86
CA LEU A 6 -7.94 5.47 -4.14
C LEU A 6 -7.91 4.32 -3.13
N ALA A 7 -9.03 4.02 -2.47
CA ALA A 7 -9.15 2.84 -1.61
C ALA A 7 -9.01 1.53 -2.41
N TRP A 8 -9.63 1.45 -3.59
CA TRP A 8 -9.47 0.32 -4.50
C TRP A 8 -8.03 0.18 -5.00
N PHE A 9 -7.33 1.28 -5.26
CA PHE A 9 -5.92 1.24 -5.67
C PHE A 9 -5.03 0.69 -4.56
N VAL A 10 -5.22 1.14 -3.31
CA VAL A 10 -4.50 0.62 -2.14
C VAL A 10 -4.82 -0.86 -1.91
N LEU A 11 -6.07 -1.31 -2.11
CA LEU A 11 -6.40 -2.73 -1.98
C LEU A 11 -5.77 -3.58 -3.10
N ALA A 12 -5.73 -3.05 -4.32
CA ALA A 12 -5.13 -3.74 -5.47
C ALA A 12 -3.60 -3.77 -5.42
N SER A 13 -2.95 -2.85 -4.71
CA SER A 13 -1.48 -2.82 -4.57
C SER A 13 -0.96 -4.06 -3.82
N TYR A 14 -1.69 -4.56 -2.81
CA TYR A 14 -1.28 -5.73 -2.01
C TYR A 14 -0.97 -6.99 -2.84
N PRO A 15 -1.90 -7.52 -3.67
CA PRO A 15 -1.61 -8.71 -4.47
C PRO A 15 -0.54 -8.44 -5.52
N ILE A 16 -0.51 -7.24 -6.10
CA ILE A 16 0.48 -6.87 -7.14
C ILE A 16 1.90 -6.83 -6.54
N LEU A 17 2.08 -6.20 -5.38
CA LEU A 17 3.36 -6.09 -4.69
C LEU A 17 3.87 -7.46 -4.21
N LEU A 18 2.96 -8.34 -3.77
CA LEU A 18 3.29 -9.74 -3.45
C LEU A 18 3.77 -10.51 -4.67
N LEU A 19 3.08 -10.38 -5.81
CA LEU A 19 3.47 -11.03 -7.07
C LEU A 19 4.82 -10.50 -7.56
N ILE A 20 5.07 -9.20 -7.48
CA ILE A 20 6.36 -8.56 -7.78
C ILE A 20 7.48 -9.17 -6.91
N SER A 21 7.23 -9.36 -5.61
CA SER A 21 8.21 -9.96 -4.71
C SER A 21 8.55 -11.43 -5.03
N LEU A 22 7.63 -12.16 -5.67
CA LEU A 22 7.78 -13.58 -6.01
C LEU A 22 8.40 -13.79 -7.40
N LEU A 23 8.03 -12.96 -8.37
CA LEU A 23 8.39 -13.15 -9.78
C LEU A 23 9.73 -12.52 -10.16
N LEU A 24 10.19 -11.49 -9.45
CA LEU A 24 11.43 -10.79 -9.78
C LEU A 24 12.58 -11.29 -8.88
N PRO A 25 13.66 -11.86 -9.46
CA PRO A 25 14.80 -12.38 -8.71
C PRO A 25 15.77 -11.26 -8.30
N ILE A 26 15.25 -10.19 -7.69
CA ILE A 26 16.03 -9.05 -7.20
C ILE A 26 16.35 -9.28 -5.72
N LYS A 27 17.63 -9.30 -5.35
CA LYS A 27 18.12 -9.62 -3.98
C LYS A 27 17.38 -8.85 -2.88
N ASN A 28 17.04 -7.59 -3.14
CA ASN A 28 16.43 -6.69 -2.17
C ASN A 28 14.93 -6.45 -2.40
N ILE A 29 14.27 -7.21 -3.30
CA ILE A 29 12.86 -6.96 -3.67
C ILE A 29 11.92 -7.03 -2.47
N LYS A 30 12.17 -7.95 -1.54
CA LYS A 30 11.37 -8.12 -0.32
C LYS A 30 11.41 -6.87 0.56
N ILE A 31 12.58 -6.25 0.68
CA ILE A 31 12.78 -5.02 1.46
C ILE A 31 12.06 -3.85 0.77
N ILE A 32 12.16 -3.75 -0.55
CA ILE A 32 11.48 -2.72 -1.34
C ILE A 32 9.96 -2.85 -1.18
N VAL A 33 9.43 -4.05 -1.39
CA VAL A 33 8.00 -4.35 -1.26
C VAL A 33 7.49 -4.07 0.16
N TYR A 34 8.23 -4.50 1.19
CA TYR A 34 7.91 -4.19 2.58
C TYR A 34 7.88 -2.68 2.84
N THR A 35 8.86 -1.94 2.32
CA THR A 35 8.94 -0.47 2.50
C THR A 35 7.75 0.22 1.85
N ILE A 36 7.35 -0.19 0.65
CA ILE A 36 6.18 0.36 -0.05
C ILE A 36 4.91 0.11 0.78
N LEU A 37 4.69 -1.13 1.23
CA LEU A 37 3.52 -1.49 2.05
C LEU A 37 3.48 -0.70 3.37
N LEU A 38 4.64 -0.49 4.00
CA LEU A 38 4.74 0.29 5.24
C LEU A 38 4.39 1.76 5.01
N VAL A 39 4.86 2.37 3.92
CA VAL A 39 4.51 3.76 3.55
C VAL A 39 3.02 3.89 3.22
N GLU A 40 2.45 2.94 2.46
CA GLU A 40 1.01 2.92 2.19
C GLU A 40 0.21 2.86 3.49
N ASN A 41 0.59 1.99 4.43
CA ASN A 41 -0.13 1.85 5.69
C ASN A 41 0.00 3.11 6.58
N LEU A 42 1.16 3.76 6.60
CA LEU A 42 1.35 5.04 7.28
C LEU A 42 0.48 6.15 6.68
N LEU A 43 0.36 6.20 5.34
CA LEU A 43 -0.54 7.15 4.66
C LEU A 43 -2.00 6.90 5.03
N VAL A 44 -2.44 5.65 5.06
CA VAL A 44 -3.78 5.25 5.49
C VAL A 44 -4.04 5.73 6.92
N ILE A 45 -3.12 5.45 7.85
CA ILE A 45 -3.21 5.88 9.25
C ILE A 45 -3.24 7.40 9.37
N ALA A 46 -2.38 8.12 8.64
CA ALA A 46 -2.36 9.59 8.67
C ALA A 46 -3.68 10.20 8.18
N LEU A 47 -4.26 9.64 7.11
CA LEU A 47 -5.55 10.06 6.59
C LEU A 47 -6.72 9.68 7.51
N PHE A 48 -6.60 8.55 8.22
CA PHE A 48 -7.50 8.14 9.30
C PHE A 48 -7.51 9.12 10.46
N LEU A 49 -6.34 9.43 11.02
CA LEU A 49 -6.19 10.38 12.12
C LEU A 49 -6.64 11.79 11.75
N LYS A 50 -6.47 12.19 10.48
CA LYS A 50 -6.99 13.46 9.96
C LYS A 50 -8.52 13.49 9.83
N GLY A 51 -9.23 12.42 10.20
CA GLY A 51 -10.68 12.30 10.07
C GLY A 51 -11.17 12.17 8.63
N LYS A 52 -10.27 12.15 7.63
CA LYS A 52 -10.63 12.11 6.21
C LYS A 52 -11.02 10.72 5.71
N TYR A 53 -10.86 9.68 6.52
CA TYR A 53 -11.14 8.30 6.14
C TYR A 53 -12.58 7.86 6.46
N PHE A 54 -13.20 8.40 7.53
CA PHE A 54 -14.53 8.00 8.01
C PHE A 54 -15.56 9.15 8.07
N ALA A 55 -15.16 10.40 7.77
CA ALA A 55 -16.08 11.51 7.52
C ALA A 55 -16.28 11.75 6.02
#